data_AF-A0A9Q0JJ37-F1
#
_entry.id   AF-A0A9Q0JJ37-F1
#
_cell.length_a   1.000
_cell.length_b   1.000
_cell.length_c   1.000
_cell.angle_alpha   90.00
_cell.angle_beta   90.00
_cell.angle_gamma   90.00
#
_symmetry.space_group_name_H-M   'P 1'
#
loop_
_entity.id
_entity.type
_entity.pdbx_description
1 polymer ?
#
loop_
_entity_poly.entity_id
_entity_poly.type
_entity_poly.pdbx_seq_one_letter_code
_entity_poly.pdbx_strand_id
1 'polypeptide(L)'
;MLSSTTGFHPVSLFRHPKPLNPQKPVYKLRAVTKPTMEDASKPDKDSIFGFKRLMESMIVEVKRAENRPLNVPLIAPFTIASSRLDRVENVAIRIELSDGCVGWGEAPILPFVTAEDQPTAMAKAKEACELLKSCPPLFLGSVFETIAGVLPGHEFASVRAGVEMALIDAVAKSVGVPLWRLFGGASDSLTTDITIPIVSPAEASELASKYCKQGFKTLKLKVGKNLKADIEVLQSIRMAHPGCLFILDANEGYNSEEAIEVLQKLHEMGVTPILFEQPVHRDDWEGLGKVTLVAKEKYGVSVAADESCRSLVDVKKIIKGNLADVVNIKLAKLGVMGALEIIQEVRTAGLDLMIGGMVETRLAMGFAGHLAAGLGCFNYKMFYAGLLTWIRPFCCQKILFMGAMKCLVPFTNSQVLLVTLVTFNETIFCEMNICLGGYFRNLNPCAFK
;
A
#
# COMPACT_ATOMS: atom_id res chain seq x y z
N MET A 1 -0.42 -28.22 67.36
CA MET A 1 0.17 -28.65 68.64
C MET A 1 1.64 -28.26 68.60
N LEU A 2 1.97 -27.08 69.10
CA LEU A 2 2.50 -26.79 70.45
C LEU A 2 4.01 -27.03 70.58
N SER A 3 4.78 -25.94 70.56
CA SER A 3 5.87 -25.63 71.50
C SER A 3 6.24 -24.14 71.29
N SER A 4 5.86 -23.23 72.19
CA SER A 4 6.48 -22.85 73.47
C SER A 4 7.28 -21.53 73.31
N THR A 5 6.73 -20.39 73.76
CA THR A 5 7.16 -19.58 74.96
C THR A 5 8.50 -18.85 74.74
N THR A 6 8.72 -17.55 74.93
CA THR A 6 8.38 -16.53 75.96
C THR A 6 9.20 -15.26 75.56
N GLY A 7 8.98 -14.00 75.94
CA GLY A 7 8.09 -13.37 76.91
C GLY A 7 8.28 -11.82 76.95
N PHE A 8 7.41 -11.20 77.76
CA PHE A 8 7.55 -9.94 78.54
C PHE A 8 7.88 -8.55 77.91
N HIS A 9 6.83 -7.71 77.96
CA HIS A 9 6.65 -6.23 78.10
C HIS A 9 7.52 -5.50 79.17
N PRO A 10 7.44 -4.15 79.47
CA PRO A 10 6.66 -2.98 78.93
C PRO A 10 7.35 -1.55 78.95
N VAL A 11 6.56 -0.47 78.63
CA VAL A 11 6.61 1.00 78.98
C VAL A 11 7.82 1.85 78.48
N SER A 12 7.80 3.17 78.12
CA SER A 12 6.88 4.29 78.40
C SER A 12 7.10 5.55 77.50
N LEU A 13 6.00 6.31 77.29
CA LEU A 13 5.78 7.78 77.40
C LEU A 13 6.56 8.84 76.55
N PHE A 14 5.77 9.54 75.71
CA PHE A 14 5.71 10.99 75.37
C PHE A 14 6.96 11.90 75.30
N ARG A 15 7.09 12.64 74.18
CA ARG A 15 7.07 14.15 74.11
C ARG A 15 7.15 14.70 72.66
N HIS A 16 6.45 15.83 72.44
CA HIS A 16 6.21 16.58 71.19
C HIS A 16 7.44 17.37 70.62
N PRO A 17 7.29 18.34 69.67
CA PRO A 17 7.31 18.19 68.21
C PRO A 17 8.43 19.05 67.56
N LYS A 18 8.77 18.83 66.28
CA LYS A 18 9.63 19.74 65.48
C LYS A 18 9.12 19.88 64.03
N PRO A 19 9.42 21.01 63.35
CA PRO A 19 8.41 21.87 62.72
C PRO A 19 8.15 21.62 61.23
N LEU A 20 6.95 22.04 60.79
CA LEU A 20 6.56 22.29 59.40
C LEU A 20 7.31 23.51 58.83
N ASN A 21 7.75 23.47 57.57
CA ASN A 21 7.08 24.11 56.42
C ASN A 21 7.90 23.85 55.11
N PRO A 22 7.49 24.31 53.91
CA PRO A 22 6.73 23.56 52.92
C PRO A 22 7.46 23.43 51.56
N GLN A 23 6.97 22.56 50.67
CA GLN A 23 6.87 22.80 49.21
C GLN A 23 6.53 21.49 48.49
N LYS A 24 5.27 21.30 48.07
CA LYS A 24 4.93 20.58 46.83
C LYS A 24 3.68 21.21 46.20
N PRO A 25 3.65 21.41 44.87
CA PRO A 25 2.68 22.28 44.21
C PRO A 25 1.33 21.58 43.99
N VAL A 26 0.27 22.38 44.10
CA VAL A 26 -1.12 22.07 43.77
C VAL A 26 -1.27 22.03 42.25
N TYR A 27 -1.66 20.89 41.69
CA TYR A 27 -2.10 20.80 40.29
C TYR A 27 -3.50 21.42 40.16
N LYS A 28 -3.60 22.55 39.46
CA LYS A 28 -4.89 23.11 39.01
C LYS A 28 -5.39 22.30 37.83
N LEU A 29 -6.56 21.66 37.98
CA LEU A 29 -7.34 21.15 36.85
C LEU A 29 -7.73 22.34 35.94
N ARG A 30 -7.31 22.29 34.67
CA ARG A 30 -7.85 23.16 33.61
C ARG A 30 -9.07 22.49 32.99
N ALA A 31 -10.17 23.21 32.93
CA ALA A 31 -11.39 22.81 32.25
C ALA A 31 -11.12 22.60 30.75
N VAL A 32 -11.62 21.47 30.21
CA VAL A 32 -11.57 21.14 28.78
C VAL A 32 -12.69 21.90 28.07
N THR A 33 -12.34 22.92 27.30
CA THR A 33 -13.26 23.56 26.34
C THR A 33 -13.27 22.75 25.04
N LYS A 34 -14.48 22.49 24.50
CA LYS A 34 -14.67 21.85 23.18
C LYS A 34 -14.00 22.68 22.08
N PRO A 35 -13.31 22.08 21.09
CA PRO A 35 -12.74 22.84 19.99
C PRO A 35 -13.83 23.33 19.03
N THR A 36 -13.72 24.60 18.61
CA THR A 36 -14.51 25.20 17.54
C THR A 36 -13.91 24.86 16.16
N MET A 37 -14.76 24.82 15.13
CA MET A 37 -14.48 24.36 13.76
C MET A 37 -13.50 25.22 12.92
N GLU A 38 -12.62 26.00 13.53
CA GLU A 38 -11.72 26.93 12.81
C GLU A 38 -10.22 26.61 12.89
N ASP A 39 -9.78 25.58 13.62
CA ASP A 39 -8.35 25.21 13.70
C ASP A 39 -7.85 24.27 12.56
N ALA A 40 -8.64 24.08 11.52
CA ALA A 40 -8.36 23.13 10.43
C ALA A 40 -7.45 23.69 9.31
N SER A 41 -6.42 24.48 9.62
CA SER A 41 -5.51 25.01 8.60
C SER A 41 -4.03 25.01 9.00
N LYS A 42 -3.44 23.81 9.01
CA LYS A 42 -2.04 23.51 8.62
C LYS A 42 -1.85 21.98 8.67
N PRO A 43 -1.35 21.32 7.61
CA PRO A 43 -0.98 19.91 7.70
C PRO A 43 0.19 19.77 8.67
N ASP A 44 -0.01 18.99 9.72
CA ASP A 44 1.02 18.66 10.70
C ASP A 44 2.12 17.85 10.01
N LYS A 45 3.39 18.21 10.24
CA LYS A 45 4.55 17.55 9.60
C LYS A 45 4.77 16.13 10.13
N ASP A 46 4.08 15.75 11.21
CA ASP A 46 4.20 14.47 11.90
C ASP A 46 2.94 13.59 11.73
N SER A 47 2.54 13.39 10.48
CA SER A 47 1.26 12.78 10.10
C SER A 47 1.08 11.30 10.51
N ILE A 48 2.19 10.59 10.79
CA ILE A 48 2.21 9.24 11.38
C ILE A 48 1.67 9.23 12.81
N PHE A 49 1.70 10.38 13.52
CA PHE A 49 1.21 10.49 14.90
C PHE A 49 -0.29 10.20 15.00
N GLY A 50 -1.08 10.49 13.95
CA GLY A 50 -2.51 10.22 13.90
C GLY A 50 -2.84 8.72 13.92
N PHE A 51 -2.23 7.95 13.01
CA PHE A 51 -2.44 6.51 12.95
C PHE A 51 -1.83 5.78 14.15
N LYS A 52 -0.64 6.19 14.62
CA LYS A 52 -0.02 5.63 15.82
C LYS A 52 -0.90 5.83 17.06
N ARG A 53 -1.40 7.05 17.28
CA ARG A 53 -2.33 7.33 18.38
C ARG A 53 -3.62 6.52 18.25
N LEU A 54 -4.12 6.31 17.02
CA LEU A 54 -5.30 5.46 16.80
C LEU A 54 -5.03 4.02 17.23
N MET A 55 -3.85 3.47 16.91
CA MET A 55 -3.44 2.13 17.35
C MET A 55 -3.44 1.97 18.88
N GLU A 56 -3.06 3.03 19.60
CA GLU A 56 -2.95 3.03 21.07
C GLU A 56 -4.29 3.32 21.79
N SER A 57 -5.28 3.88 21.09
CA SER A 57 -6.52 4.39 21.74
C SER A 57 -7.81 3.76 21.24
N MET A 58 -7.83 3.21 20.02
CA MET A 58 -9.03 2.57 19.47
C MET A 58 -9.10 1.11 19.90
N ILE A 59 -10.19 0.76 20.56
CA ILE A 59 -10.55 -0.63 20.83
C ILE A 59 -11.31 -1.16 19.63
N VAL A 60 -10.92 -2.35 19.16
CA VAL A 60 -11.49 -3.02 18.01
C VAL A 60 -12.04 -4.37 18.47
N GLU A 61 -13.28 -4.64 18.06
CA GLU A 61 -13.95 -5.92 18.24
C GLU A 61 -14.43 -6.41 16.88
N VAL A 62 -13.94 -7.58 16.47
CA VAL A 62 -14.26 -8.17 15.17
C VAL A 62 -15.50 -9.05 15.30
N LYS A 63 -16.57 -8.67 14.60
CA LYS A 63 -17.83 -9.41 14.56
C LYS A 63 -17.81 -10.54 13.54
N ARG A 64 -17.18 -10.30 12.37
CA ARG A 64 -17.04 -11.29 11.30
C ARG A 64 -15.74 -11.07 10.54
N ALA A 65 -15.03 -12.14 10.27
CA ALA A 65 -13.87 -12.15 9.38
C ALA A 65 -13.93 -13.38 8.47
N GLU A 66 -13.72 -13.16 7.18
CA GLU A 66 -13.81 -14.20 6.14
C GLU A 66 -12.86 -13.94 4.98
N ASN A 67 -12.46 -15.01 4.30
CA ASN A 67 -11.61 -14.96 3.12
C ASN A 67 -12.22 -15.79 1.97
N ARG A 68 -11.88 -15.43 0.73
CA ARG A 68 -12.31 -16.14 -0.48
C ARG A 68 -11.27 -16.01 -1.60
N PRO A 69 -11.23 -16.95 -2.57
CA PRO A 69 -10.43 -16.78 -3.77
C PRO A 69 -10.84 -15.53 -4.54
N LEU A 70 -9.85 -14.80 -5.04
CA LEU A 70 -9.99 -13.64 -5.91
C LEU A 70 -9.27 -13.91 -7.23
N ASN A 71 -10.00 -14.54 -8.15
CA ASN A 71 -9.48 -14.91 -9.46
C ASN A 71 -9.95 -13.93 -10.52
N VAL A 72 -9.03 -13.22 -11.18
CA VAL A 72 -9.36 -12.23 -12.22
C VAL A 72 -8.50 -12.49 -13.46
N PRO A 73 -9.08 -12.65 -14.66
CA PRO A 73 -8.30 -12.78 -15.89
C PRO A 73 -7.56 -11.48 -16.19
N LEU A 74 -6.35 -11.58 -16.74
CA LEU A 74 -5.59 -10.41 -17.19
C LEU A 74 -5.99 -10.01 -18.62
N ILE A 75 -6.03 -8.70 -18.89
CA ILE A 75 -6.32 -8.17 -20.24
C ILE A 75 -5.24 -8.61 -21.24
N ALA A 76 -4.00 -8.63 -20.76
CA ALA A 76 -2.85 -9.14 -21.48
C ALA A 76 -1.99 -9.94 -20.50
N PRO A 77 -1.32 -11.01 -20.94
CA PRO A 77 -0.43 -11.79 -20.12
C PRO A 77 0.64 -10.91 -19.47
N PHE A 78 0.82 -11.05 -18.16
CA PHE A 78 1.92 -10.40 -17.45
C PHE A 78 3.16 -11.27 -17.57
N THR A 79 4.17 -10.81 -18.31
CA THR A 79 5.43 -11.55 -18.52
C THR A 79 6.58 -10.78 -17.88
N ILE A 80 7.31 -11.44 -16.98
CA ILE A 80 8.57 -10.95 -16.40
C ILE A 80 9.75 -11.80 -16.87
N ALA A 81 10.96 -11.50 -16.41
CA ALA A 81 12.15 -12.26 -16.75
C ALA A 81 11.97 -13.78 -16.49
N SER A 82 11.39 -14.13 -15.35
CA SER A 82 11.28 -15.50 -14.85
C SER A 82 9.94 -16.21 -15.10
N SER A 83 8.86 -15.51 -15.45
CA SER A 83 7.52 -16.13 -15.52
C SER A 83 6.54 -15.39 -16.43
N ARG A 84 5.42 -16.07 -16.75
CA ARG A 84 4.25 -15.53 -17.44
C ARG A 84 2.99 -15.89 -16.67
N LEU A 85 2.12 -14.91 -16.48
CA LEU A 85 0.86 -15.03 -15.77
C LEU A 85 -0.29 -14.57 -16.68
N ASP A 86 -1.34 -15.39 -16.83
CA ASP A 86 -2.53 -15.05 -17.63
C ASP A 86 -3.75 -14.67 -16.75
N ARG A 87 -3.71 -14.98 -15.45
CA ARG A 87 -4.75 -14.64 -14.47
C ARG A 87 -4.14 -14.34 -13.10
N VAL A 88 -4.76 -13.48 -12.31
CA VAL A 88 -4.45 -13.38 -10.87
C VAL A 88 -5.19 -14.48 -10.09
N GLU A 89 -4.53 -15.04 -9.09
CA GLU A 89 -5.07 -16.04 -8.17
C GLU A 89 -4.89 -15.56 -6.74
N ASN A 90 -5.45 -14.39 -6.44
CA ASN A 90 -5.25 -13.68 -5.18
C ASN A 90 -6.25 -14.15 -4.12
N VAL A 91 -6.14 -13.67 -2.89
CA VAL A 91 -7.11 -13.92 -1.82
C VAL A 91 -7.75 -12.60 -1.38
N ALA A 92 -9.08 -12.53 -1.40
CA ALA A 92 -9.82 -11.39 -0.84
C ALA A 92 -10.19 -11.68 0.62
N ILE A 93 -9.97 -10.68 1.48
CA ILE A 93 -10.27 -10.74 2.91
C ILE A 93 -11.28 -9.65 3.25
N ARG A 94 -12.28 -10.00 4.05
CA ARG A 94 -13.31 -9.09 4.55
C ARG A 94 -13.37 -9.17 6.06
N ILE A 95 -13.31 -8.00 6.72
CA ILE A 95 -13.45 -7.87 8.17
C ILE A 95 -14.61 -6.91 8.47
N GLU A 96 -15.47 -7.29 9.39
CA GLU A 96 -16.58 -6.49 9.90
C GLU A 96 -16.41 -6.31 11.42
N LEU A 97 -16.44 -5.06 11.86
CA LEU A 97 -16.36 -4.69 13.28
C LEU A 97 -17.74 -4.76 13.95
N SER A 98 -17.77 -4.73 15.29
CA SER A 98 -19.01 -4.77 16.06
C SER A 98 -19.93 -3.56 15.83
N ASP A 99 -19.37 -2.42 15.41
CA ASP A 99 -20.12 -1.23 14.98
C ASP A 99 -20.73 -1.35 13.56
N GLY A 100 -20.49 -2.47 12.87
CA GLY A 100 -21.01 -2.75 11.53
C GLY A 100 -20.14 -2.23 10.38
N CYS A 101 -19.02 -1.55 10.66
CA CYS A 101 -18.10 -1.10 9.61
C CYS A 101 -17.35 -2.27 8.98
N VAL A 102 -17.24 -2.26 7.65
CA VAL A 102 -16.68 -3.35 6.86
C VAL A 102 -15.48 -2.87 6.07
N GLY A 103 -14.37 -3.58 6.22
CA GLY A 103 -13.14 -3.36 5.50
C GLY A 103 -12.77 -4.53 4.59
N TRP A 104 -12.02 -4.21 3.54
CA TRP A 104 -11.56 -5.16 2.54
C TRP A 104 -10.06 -5.09 2.34
N GLY A 105 -9.45 -6.24 2.10
CA GLY A 105 -8.04 -6.36 1.77
C GLY A 105 -7.81 -7.49 0.78
N GLU A 106 -6.63 -7.46 0.17
CA GLU A 106 -6.22 -8.41 -0.86
C GLU A 106 -4.80 -8.89 -0.56
N ALA A 107 -4.61 -10.21 -0.61
CA ALA A 107 -3.31 -10.85 -0.56
C ALA A 107 -2.98 -11.36 -1.97
N PRO A 108 -2.06 -10.70 -2.71
CA PRO A 108 -1.64 -11.18 -4.01
C PRO A 108 -0.77 -12.43 -3.88
N ILE A 109 -0.95 -13.36 -4.81
CA ILE A 109 -0.22 -14.63 -4.79
C ILE A 109 0.66 -14.72 -6.02
N LEU A 110 1.96 -14.77 -5.79
CA LEU A 110 2.97 -14.98 -6.82
C LEU A 110 4.11 -15.79 -6.18
N PRO A 111 4.07 -17.14 -6.22
CA PRO A 111 4.93 -17.99 -5.39
C PRO A 111 6.43 -17.69 -5.50
N PHE A 112 6.91 -17.26 -6.69
CA PHE A 112 8.30 -16.83 -6.91
C PHE A 112 8.73 -15.60 -6.08
N VAL A 113 7.76 -14.86 -5.51
CA VAL A 113 7.94 -13.63 -4.73
C VAL A 113 7.31 -13.73 -3.34
N THR A 114 6.09 -14.26 -3.20
CA THR A 114 5.32 -14.28 -1.94
C THR A 114 5.45 -15.58 -1.14
N ALA A 115 6.33 -16.51 -1.54
CA ALA A 115 6.61 -17.81 -0.91
C ALA A 115 5.45 -18.82 -0.85
N GLU A 116 4.19 -18.38 -0.92
CA GLU A 116 2.97 -19.20 -0.80
C GLU A 116 2.17 -19.29 -2.11
N ASP A 117 1.42 -20.39 -2.27
CA ASP A 117 0.40 -20.58 -3.30
C ASP A 117 -1.01 -20.21 -2.78
N GLN A 118 -2.02 -20.14 -3.66
CA GLN A 118 -3.35 -19.67 -3.28
C GLN A 118 -4.03 -20.58 -2.24
N PRO A 119 -3.98 -21.92 -2.33
CA PRO A 119 -4.52 -22.79 -1.29
C PRO A 119 -3.89 -22.57 0.09
N THR A 120 -2.55 -22.44 0.16
CA THR A 120 -1.84 -22.18 1.42
C THR A 120 -2.25 -20.82 2.00
N ALA A 121 -2.27 -19.77 1.16
CA ALA A 121 -2.68 -18.44 1.56
C ALA A 121 -4.15 -18.41 2.03
N MET A 122 -5.04 -19.16 1.39
CA MET A 122 -6.44 -19.31 1.81
C MET A 122 -6.55 -19.97 3.19
N ALA A 123 -5.75 -21.01 3.46
CA ALA A 123 -5.73 -21.66 4.76
C ALA A 123 -5.22 -20.71 5.86
N LYS A 124 -4.11 -19.99 5.59
CA LYS A 124 -3.52 -19.03 6.53
C LYS A 124 -4.39 -17.80 6.77
N ALA A 125 -5.03 -17.27 5.73
CA ALA A 125 -6.02 -16.21 5.87
C ALA A 125 -7.22 -16.66 6.73
N LYS A 126 -7.65 -17.92 6.58
CA LYS A 126 -8.73 -18.49 7.39
C LYS A 126 -8.31 -18.61 8.87
N GLU A 127 -7.11 -19.12 9.16
CA GLU A 127 -6.56 -19.17 10.53
C GLU A 127 -6.55 -17.76 11.17
N ALA A 128 -6.05 -16.75 10.46
CA ALA A 128 -6.05 -15.38 10.94
C ALA A 128 -7.48 -14.81 11.14
N CYS A 129 -8.41 -15.09 10.24
CA CYS A 129 -9.80 -14.69 10.38
C CYS A 129 -10.50 -15.36 11.59
N GLU A 130 -10.22 -16.64 11.83
CA GLU A 130 -10.74 -17.37 12.99
C GLU A 130 -10.19 -16.82 14.30
N LEU A 131 -8.89 -16.54 14.35
CA LEU A 131 -8.25 -15.89 15.49
C LEU A 131 -8.91 -14.54 15.78
N LEU A 132 -9.03 -13.66 14.78
CA LEU A 132 -9.62 -12.32 14.95
C LEU A 132 -11.06 -12.36 15.49
N LYS A 133 -11.89 -13.31 15.04
CA LYS A 133 -13.25 -13.52 15.57
C LYS A 133 -13.26 -13.99 17.03
N SER A 134 -12.23 -14.70 17.45
CA SER A 134 -12.12 -15.23 18.82
C SER A 134 -11.46 -14.26 19.80
N CYS A 135 -10.81 -13.20 19.30
CA CYS A 135 -10.15 -12.20 20.13
C CYS A 135 -11.19 -11.40 20.93
N PRO A 136 -10.93 -11.11 22.22
CA PRO A 136 -11.70 -10.10 22.93
C PRO A 136 -11.50 -8.71 22.30
N PRO A 137 -12.29 -7.70 22.67
CA PRO A 137 -12.00 -6.33 22.30
C PRO A 137 -10.58 -5.93 22.75
N LEU A 138 -9.74 -5.54 21.80
CA LEU A 138 -8.34 -5.20 22.01
C LEU A 138 -8.02 -3.84 21.40
N PHE A 139 -6.98 -3.18 21.90
CA PHE A 139 -6.43 -2.02 21.19
C PHE A 139 -5.96 -2.44 19.80
N LEU A 140 -6.20 -1.59 18.79
CA LEU A 140 -5.86 -1.86 17.40
C LEU A 140 -4.39 -2.27 17.23
N GLY A 141 -3.46 -1.64 17.96
CA GLY A 141 -2.04 -2.05 17.97
C GLY A 141 -1.84 -3.51 18.39
N SER A 142 -2.51 -3.95 19.46
CA SER A 142 -2.44 -5.34 19.95
C SER A 142 -3.10 -6.34 18.99
N VAL A 143 -4.10 -5.89 18.21
CA VAL A 143 -4.67 -6.72 17.14
C VAL A 143 -3.63 -6.95 16.03
N PHE A 144 -2.86 -5.94 15.65
CA PHE A 144 -1.76 -6.11 14.69
C PHE A 144 -0.66 -7.04 15.20
N GLU A 145 -0.29 -6.94 16.48
CA GLU A 145 0.65 -7.88 17.10
C GLU A 145 0.13 -9.33 17.05
N THR A 146 -1.17 -9.52 17.29
CA THR A 146 -1.84 -10.82 17.19
C THR A 146 -1.77 -11.36 15.75
N ILE A 147 -2.06 -10.51 14.75
CA ILE A 147 -1.94 -10.86 13.33
C ILE A 147 -0.49 -11.24 12.98
N ALA A 148 0.49 -10.46 13.42
CA ALA A 148 1.90 -10.74 13.17
C ALA A 148 2.38 -12.05 13.82
N GLY A 149 1.81 -12.43 14.96
CA GLY A 149 2.10 -13.71 15.63
C GLY A 149 1.62 -14.94 14.86
N VAL A 150 0.44 -14.87 14.21
CA VAL A 150 -0.12 -15.98 13.41
C VAL A 150 0.41 -16.00 11.97
N LEU A 151 0.82 -14.84 11.44
CA LEU A 151 1.40 -14.70 10.10
C LEU A 151 2.83 -14.13 10.21
N PRO A 152 3.80 -14.90 10.75
CA PRO A 152 5.15 -14.40 10.99
C PRO A 152 6.00 -14.32 9.72
N GLY A 153 7.03 -13.48 9.79
CA GLY A 153 8.11 -13.45 8.79
C GLY A 153 7.69 -12.95 7.41
N HIS A 154 8.53 -13.23 6.43
CA HIS A 154 8.31 -12.90 5.02
C HIS A 154 7.38 -13.90 4.32
N GLU A 155 7.39 -15.17 4.77
CA GLU A 155 6.62 -16.28 4.18
C GLU A 155 5.12 -15.98 4.10
N PHE A 156 4.56 -15.30 5.10
CA PHE A 156 3.13 -14.95 5.15
C PHE A 156 2.88 -13.45 5.03
N ALA A 157 3.85 -12.68 4.54
CA ALA A 157 3.74 -11.23 4.48
C ALA A 157 2.59 -10.76 3.56
N SER A 158 2.27 -11.53 2.52
CA SER A 158 1.17 -11.21 1.60
C SER A 158 -0.19 -11.38 2.27
N VAL A 159 -0.42 -12.54 2.90
CA VAL A 159 -1.64 -12.77 3.68
C VAL A 159 -1.76 -11.75 4.81
N ARG A 160 -0.65 -11.47 5.53
CA ARG A 160 -0.62 -10.46 6.58
C ARG A 160 -1.03 -9.10 6.05
N ALA A 161 -0.49 -8.67 4.90
CA ALA A 161 -0.87 -7.42 4.26
C ALA A 161 -2.38 -7.39 3.96
N GLY A 162 -2.96 -8.46 3.39
CA GLY A 162 -4.39 -8.51 3.11
C GLY A 162 -5.27 -8.42 4.36
N VAL A 163 -4.89 -9.07 5.47
CA VAL A 163 -5.62 -8.99 6.74
C VAL A 163 -5.51 -7.59 7.34
N GLU A 164 -4.30 -7.03 7.38
CA GLU A 164 -4.05 -5.68 7.90
C GLU A 164 -4.78 -4.61 7.07
N MET A 165 -4.79 -4.71 5.74
CA MET A 165 -5.56 -3.82 4.86
C MET A 165 -7.05 -3.84 5.19
N ALA A 166 -7.63 -5.04 5.33
CA ALA A 166 -9.05 -5.19 5.66
C ALA A 166 -9.38 -4.58 7.02
N LEU A 167 -8.52 -4.76 8.02
CA LEU A 167 -8.72 -4.19 9.35
C LEU A 167 -8.61 -2.66 9.34
N ILE A 168 -7.60 -2.12 8.66
CA ILE A 168 -7.38 -0.67 8.55
C ILE A 168 -8.52 0.00 7.78
N ASP A 169 -9.02 -0.60 6.71
CA ASP A 169 -10.16 -0.08 5.93
C ASP A 169 -11.45 -0.06 6.78
N ALA A 170 -11.70 -1.11 7.57
CA ALA A 170 -12.82 -1.17 8.52
C ALA A 170 -12.72 -0.07 9.59
N VAL A 171 -11.53 0.09 10.18
CA VAL A 171 -11.23 1.12 11.18
C VAL A 171 -11.41 2.53 10.62
N ALA A 172 -10.89 2.79 9.41
CA ALA A 172 -11.02 4.08 8.74
C ALA A 172 -12.49 4.49 8.56
N LYS A 173 -13.34 3.52 8.19
CA LYS A 173 -14.79 3.70 8.08
C LYS A 173 -15.48 3.93 9.43
N SER A 174 -15.09 3.18 10.45
CA SER A 174 -15.58 3.33 11.83
C SER A 174 -15.37 4.75 12.36
N VAL A 175 -14.19 5.33 12.12
CA VAL A 175 -13.90 6.70 12.53
C VAL A 175 -14.32 7.77 11.52
N GLY A 176 -14.92 7.37 10.38
CA GLY A 176 -15.42 8.30 9.35
C GLY A 176 -14.33 9.06 8.58
N VAL A 177 -13.12 8.51 8.46
CA VAL A 177 -11.97 9.18 7.83
C VAL A 177 -11.52 8.42 6.57
N PRO A 178 -11.32 9.08 5.42
CA PRO A 178 -10.72 8.44 4.25
C PRO A 178 -9.29 7.94 4.53
N LEU A 179 -8.92 6.78 3.96
CA LEU A 179 -7.61 6.15 4.21
C LEU A 179 -6.40 7.08 3.99
N TRP A 180 -6.40 7.90 2.94
CA TRP A 180 -5.30 8.84 2.70
C TRP A 180 -5.16 9.90 3.81
N ARG A 181 -6.25 10.31 4.45
CA ARG A 181 -6.20 11.20 5.62
C ARG A 181 -5.77 10.44 6.87
N LEU A 182 -6.19 9.18 7.00
CA LEU A 182 -5.73 8.31 8.09
C LEU A 182 -4.20 8.14 8.05
N PHE A 183 -3.62 8.02 6.86
CA PHE A 183 -2.18 7.98 6.63
C PHE A 183 -1.50 9.35 6.57
N GLY A 184 -2.18 10.41 6.98
CA GLY A 184 -1.55 11.70 7.22
C GLY A 184 -1.98 12.86 6.32
N GLY A 185 -2.71 12.60 5.25
CA GLY A 185 -3.41 13.65 4.51
C GLY A 185 -2.55 14.54 3.62
N ALA A 186 -1.35 14.13 3.21
CA ALA A 186 -0.45 14.96 2.41
C ALA A 186 -1.03 15.35 1.04
N SER A 187 -1.72 14.42 0.37
CA SER A 187 -2.42 14.65 -0.89
C SER A 187 -3.61 13.69 -1.02
N ASP A 188 -4.63 14.11 -1.77
CA ASP A 188 -5.75 13.27 -2.22
C ASP A 188 -5.56 12.73 -3.65
N SER A 189 -4.42 13.03 -4.27
CA SER A 189 -4.08 12.63 -5.63
C SER A 189 -2.61 12.20 -5.78
N LEU A 190 -2.35 11.37 -6.78
CA LEU A 190 -1.03 10.82 -7.11
C LEU A 190 -0.81 10.76 -8.62
N THR A 191 0.45 10.84 -9.01
CA THR A 191 0.91 10.50 -10.37
C THR A 191 1.61 9.16 -10.32
N THR A 192 1.33 8.30 -11.30
CA THR A 192 1.99 7.01 -11.46
C THR A 192 2.70 6.94 -12.80
N ASP A 193 3.73 6.10 -12.87
CA ASP A 193 4.25 5.60 -14.13
C ASP A 193 3.27 4.58 -14.76
N ILE A 194 3.63 4.06 -15.93
CA ILE A 194 2.96 2.92 -16.55
C ILE A 194 3.95 1.97 -17.21
N THR A 195 3.74 0.68 -17.05
CA THR A 195 4.60 -0.36 -17.62
C THR A 195 4.33 -0.53 -19.11
N ILE A 196 5.39 -0.48 -19.91
CA ILE A 196 5.42 -1.04 -21.25
C ILE A 196 5.75 -2.54 -21.11
N PRO A 197 4.85 -3.45 -21.52
CA PRO A 197 5.14 -4.88 -21.50
C PRO A 197 6.30 -5.22 -22.43
N ILE A 198 6.90 -6.40 -22.27
CA ILE A 198 7.93 -6.90 -23.19
C ILE A 198 7.26 -7.21 -24.54
N VAL A 199 7.49 -6.36 -25.54
CA VAL A 199 6.92 -6.42 -26.89
C VAL A 199 7.96 -5.96 -27.91
N SER A 200 7.64 -6.02 -29.21
CA SER A 200 8.55 -5.53 -30.25
C SER A 200 8.78 -4.00 -30.14
N PRO A 201 9.90 -3.46 -30.66
CA PRO A 201 10.18 -2.02 -30.62
C PRO A 201 9.08 -1.16 -31.28
N ALA A 202 8.40 -1.68 -32.31
CA ALA A 202 7.29 -0.99 -32.96
C ALA A 202 6.07 -0.91 -32.05
N GLU A 203 5.63 -2.05 -31.49
CA GLU A 203 4.51 -2.11 -30.55
C GLU A 203 4.77 -1.28 -29.28
N ALA A 204 6.01 -1.30 -28.77
CA ALA A 204 6.40 -0.51 -27.61
C ALA A 204 6.26 1.00 -27.87
N SER A 205 6.64 1.47 -29.06
CA SER A 205 6.50 2.87 -29.48
C SER A 205 5.03 3.28 -29.65
N GLU A 206 4.19 2.38 -30.18
CA GLU A 206 2.74 2.58 -30.26
C GLU A 206 2.09 2.66 -28.87
N LEU A 207 2.46 1.76 -27.96
CA LEU A 207 1.99 1.77 -26.57
C LEU A 207 2.46 3.03 -25.84
N ALA A 208 3.72 3.42 -25.99
CA ALA A 208 4.24 4.67 -25.45
C ALA A 208 3.45 5.88 -25.99
N SER A 209 3.14 5.91 -27.28
CA SER A 209 2.30 6.95 -27.89
C SER A 209 0.91 7.00 -27.29
N LYS A 210 0.28 5.83 -27.10
CA LYS A 210 -1.03 5.72 -26.45
C LYS A 210 -0.97 6.23 -25.02
N TYR A 211 0.04 5.86 -24.24
CA TYR A 211 0.15 6.23 -22.83
C TYR A 211 0.57 7.69 -22.63
N CYS A 212 1.54 8.21 -23.38
CA CYS A 212 1.89 9.63 -23.30
C CYS A 212 0.67 10.51 -23.72
N LYS A 213 -0.20 10.07 -24.66
CA LYS A 213 -1.51 10.71 -24.96
C LYS A 213 -2.53 10.63 -23.80
N GLN A 214 -2.46 9.60 -22.97
CA GLN A 214 -3.26 9.47 -21.75
C GLN A 214 -2.67 10.29 -20.58
N GLY A 215 -1.58 11.02 -20.80
CA GLY A 215 -0.93 11.92 -19.84
C GLY A 215 0.20 11.28 -19.03
N PHE A 216 0.55 10.01 -19.27
CA PHE A 216 1.68 9.37 -18.60
C PHE A 216 2.99 10.01 -19.06
N LYS A 217 3.78 10.50 -18.10
CA LYS A 217 5.10 11.12 -18.37
C LYS A 217 6.26 10.16 -18.15
N THR A 218 6.05 9.13 -17.34
CA THR A 218 7.06 8.15 -16.97
C THR A 218 6.60 6.78 -17.42
N LEU A 219 7.47 6.10 -18.16
CA LEU A 219 7.25 4.75 -18.65
C LEU A 219 8.21 3.80 -17.94
N LYS A 220 7.68 2.72 -17.37
CA LYS A 220 8.50 1.66 -16.80
C LYS A 220 8.73 0.56 -17.85
N LEU A 221 9.96 0.14 -18.02
CA LEU A 221 10.33 -0.94 -18.94
C LEU A 221 10.95 -2.10 -18.18
N LYS A 222 10.50 -3.30 -18.51
CA LYS A 222 11.12 -4.54 -18.07
C LYS A 222 12.32 -4.83 -18.97
N VAL A 223 13.50 -4.94 -18.37
CA VAL A 223 14.78 -5.28 -19.04
C VAL A 223 15.38 -6.53 -18.37
N GLY A 224 16.59 -6.94 -18.71
CA GLY A 224 17.27 -8.05 -18.03
C GLY A 224 17.32 -9.36 -18.80
N LYS A 225 16.72 -9.43 -20.00
CA LYS A 225 16.66 -10.66 -20.80
C LYS A 225 17.58 -10.64 -22.01
N ASN A 226 17.60 -9.53 -22.74
CA ASN A 226 18.42 -9.38 -23.93
C ASN A 226 18.75 -7.91 -24.10
N LEU A 227 19.98 -7.54 -23.74
CA LEU A 227 20.47 -6.17 -23.78
C LEU A 227 20.24 -5.48 -25.14
N LYS A 228 20.46 -6.19 -26.25
CA LYS A 228 20.27 -5.62 -27.59
C LYS A 228 18.80 -5.29 -27.84
N ALA A 229 17.90 -6.22 -27.54
CA ALA A 229 16.46 -6.00 -27.70
C ALA A 229 15.94 -4.90 -26.76
N ASP A 230 16.41 -4.87 -25.51
CA ASP A 230 16.06 -3.86 -24.51
C ASP A 230 16.45 -2.45 -25.01
N ILE A 231 17.65 -2.33 -25.60
CA ILE A 231 18.14 -1.10 -26.22
C ILE A 231 17.29 -0.68 -27.42
N GLU A 232 16.95 -1.60 -28.33
CA GLU A 232 16.14 -1.30 -29.52
C GLU A 232 14.76 -0.76 -29.13
N VAL A 233 14.14 -1.32 -28.09
CA VAL A 233 12.86 -0.83 -27.55
C VAL A 233 12.99 0.59 -26.99
N LEU A 234 14.02 0.85 -26.17
CA LEU A 234 14.26 2.18 -25.58
C LEU A 234 14.54 3.24 -26.65
N GLN A 235 15.33 2.91 -27.67
CA GLN A 235 15.60 3.78 -28.82
C GLN A 235 14.31 4.15 -29.54
N SER A 236 13.49 3.16 -29.86
CA SER A 236 12.22 3.35 -30.58
C SER A 236 11.27 4.29 -29.83
N ILE A 237 11.16 4.14 -28.50
CA ILE A 237 10.34 5.04 -27.69
C ILE A 237 10.97 6.43 -27.59
N ARG A 238 12.28 6.55 -27.34
CA ARG A 238 12.95 7.85 -27.20
C ARG A 238 12.86 8.68 -28.48
N MET A 239 12.98 8.04 -29.66
CA MET A 239 12.83 8.72 -30.95
C MET A 239 11.43 9.29 -31.14
N ALA A 240 10.38 8.56 -30.74
CA ALA A 240 9.00 9.02 -30.87
C ALA A 240 8.59 10.01 -29.75
N HIS A 241 9.16 9.85 -28.55
CA HIS A 241 8.79 10.59 -27.33
C HIS A 241 10.03 11.09 -26.57
N PRO A 242 10.71 12.14 -27.05
CA PRO A 242 11.97 12.61 -26.47
C PRO A 242 11.82 13.17 -25.04
N GLY A 243 10.60 13.53 -24.62
CA GLY A 243 10.32 14.03 -23.28
C GLY A 243 9.81 13.00 -22.26
N CYS A 244 9.50 11.76 -22.67
CA CYS A 244 9.03 10.75 -21.72
C CYS A 244 10.24 10.23 -20.88
N LEU A 245 10.02 10.02 -19.58
CA LEU A 245 11.02 9.54 -18.61
C LEU A 245 10.98 8.02 -18.52
N PHE A 246 12.11 7.39 -18.22
CA PHE A 246 12.20 5.93 -18.13
C PHE A 246 12.59 5.45 -16.74
N ILE A 247 11.85 4.46 -16.25
CA ILE A 247 12.26 3.59 -15.15
C ILE A 247 12.58 2.24 -15.77
N LEU A 248 13.75 1.69 -15.46
CA LEU A 248 14.15 0.34 -15.90
C LEU A 248 14.03 -0.60 -14.71
N ASP A 249 13.53 -1.81 -14.94
CA ASP A 249 13.43 -2.84 -13.93
C ASP A 249 13.93 -4.15 -14.53
N ALA A 250 15.07 -4.61 -14.03
CA ALA A 250 15.74 -5.80 -14.54
C ALA A 250 15.24 -7.10 -13.89
N ASN A 251 14.47 -7.01 -12.80
CA ASN A 251 14.05 -8.15 -11.98
C ASN A 251 15.15 -9.19 -11.78
N GLU A 252 16.28 -8.78 -11.20
CA GLU A 252 17.40 -9.67 -10.90
C GLU A 252 18.13 -10.22 -12.15
N GLY A 253 17.88 -9.66 -13.34
CA GLY A 253 18.26 -10.26 -14.62
C GLY A 253 19.72 -10.12 -15.04
N TYR A 254 20.49 -9.23 -14.43
CA TYR A 254 21.89 -9.00 -14.80
C TYR A 254 22.85 -9.38 -13.67
N ASN A 255 24.11 -9.66 -14.02
CA ASN A 255 25.21 -9.47 -13.07
C ASN A 255 25.64 -7.99 -13.02
N SER A 256 26.56 -7.66 -12.10
CA SER A 256 26.97 -6.27 -11.88
C SER A 256 27.61 -5.62 -13.11
N GLU A 257 28.40 -6.37 -13.87
CA GLU A 257 29.11 -5.93 -15.06
C GLU A 257 28.13 -5.65 -16.21
N GLU A 258 27.20 -6.58 -16.44
CA GLU A 258 26.13 -6.44 -17.44
C GLU A 258 25.24 -5.23 -17.13
N ALA A 259 24.87 -5.03 -15.86
CA ALA A 259 24.07 -3.88 -15.44
C ALA A 259 24.80 -2.54 -15.72
N ILE A 260 26.11 -2.49 -15.50
CA ILE A 260 26.93 -1.31 -15.81
C ILE A 260 27.05 -1.12 -17.32
N GLU A 261 27.20 -2.19 -18.10
CA GLU A 261 27.23 -2.14 -19.56
C GLU A 261 25.91 -1.61 -20.13
N VAL A 262 24.76 -1.98 -19.54
CA VAL A 262 23.45 -1.43 -19.90
C VAL A 262 23.46 0.09 -19.75
N LEU A 263 23.87 0.60 -18.59
CA LEU A 263 23.93 2.04 -18.33
C LEU A 263 24.89 2.77 -19.29
N GLN A 264 26.03 2.16 -19.61
CA GLN A 264 26.97 2.70 -20.58
C GLN A 264 26.33 2.87 -21.96
N LYS A 265 25.70 1.81 -22.49
CA LYS A 265 25.08 1.86 -23.82
C LYS A 265 23.93 2.85 -23.88
N LEU A 266 23.12 2.92 -22.82
CA LEU A 266 22.05 3.92 -22.74
C LEU A 266 22.61 5.35 -22.73
N HIS A 267 23.70 5.58 -21.99
CA HIS A 267 24.37 6.86 -21.98
C HIS A 267 24.94 7.25 -23.37
N GLU A 268 25.57 6.32 -24.08
CA GLU A 268 26.06 6.51 -25.46
C GLU A 268 24.94 6.89 -26.44
N MET A 269 23.71 6.44 -26.16
CA MET A 269 22.50 6.77 -26.93
C MET A 269 21.82 8.07 -26.49
N GLY A 270 22.34 8.77 -25.49
CA GLY A 270 21.69 9.95 -24.90
C GLY A 270 20.42 9.63 -24.13
N VAL A 271 20.28 8.40 -23.62
CA VAL A 271 19.15 7.96 -22.80
C VAL A 271 19.62 7.82 -21.35
N THR A 272 19.09 8.65 -20.46
CA THR A 272 19.31 8.52 -19.01
C THR A 272 18.00 8.10 -18.33
N PRO A 273 17.88 6.87 -17.82
CA PRO A 273 16.74 6.49 -17.00
C PRO A 273 16.78 7.24 -15.67
N ILE A 274 15.61 7.56 -15.10
CA ILE A 274 15.53 8.23 -13.80
C ILE A 274 15.73 7.25 -12.64
N LEU A 275 15.52 5.96 -12.89
CA LEU A 275 15.63 4.89 -11.90
C LEU A 275 15.99 3.57 -12.56
N PHE A 276 16.89 2.81 -11.95
CA PHE A 276 17.19 1.43 -12.32
C PHE A 276 16.89 0.48 -11.14
N GLU A 277 15.81 -0.29 -11.26
CA GLU A 277 15.25 -1.14 -10.22
C GLU A 277 15.78 -2.58 -10.32
N GLN A 278 16.24 -3.07 -9.16
CA GLN A 278 16.82 -4.40 -8.93
C GLN A 278 17.65 -4.92 -10.11
N PRO A 279 18.79 -4.27 -10.44
CA PRO A 279 19.62 -4.64 -11.57
C PRO A 279 20.19 -6.06 -11.45
N VAL A 280 20.57 -6.44 -10.23
CA VAL A 280 21.26 -7.70 -9.92
C VAL A 280 20.44 -8.61 -9.01
N HIS A 281 20.87 -9.87 -8.91
CA HIS A 281 20.26 -10.87 -8.01
C HIS A 281 20.09 -10.34 -6.59
N ARG A 282 18.96 -10.66 -5.96
CA ARG A 282 18.55 -10.10 -4.66
C ARG A 282 19.56 -10.30 -3.53
N ASP A 283 20.34 -11.38 -3.62
CA ASP A 283 21.34 -11.77 -2.63
C ASP A 283 22.76 -11.30 -3.01
N ASP A 284 22.95 -10.70 -4.19
CA ASP A 284 24.22 -10.08 -4.62
C ASP A 284 24.34 -8.64 -4.10
N TRP A 285 24.58 -8.54 -2.79
CA TRP A 285 24.68 -7.26 -2.10
C TRP A 285 25.89 -6.43 -2.55
N GLU A 286 27.00 -7.08 -2.89
CA GLU A 286 28.21 -6.41 -3.38
C GLU A 286 27.97 -5.87 -4.80
N GLY A 287 27.39 -6.67 -5.69
CA GLY A 287 27.01 -6.25 -7.02
C GLY A 287 26.00 -5.10 -6.98
N LEU A 288 25.01 -5.14 -6.09
CA LEU A 288 24.03 -4.06 -5.96
C LEU A 288 24.70 -2.74 -5.56
N GLY A 289 25.57 -2.77 -4.54
CA GLY A 289 26.32 -1.57 -4.12
C GLY A 289 27.25 -1.04 -5.21
N LYS A 290 27.94 -1.93 -5.93
CA LYS A 290 28.82 -1.57 -7.06
C LYS A 290 28.04 -0.88 -8.19
N VAL A 291 26.89 -1.43 -8.58
CA VAL A 291 26.04 -0.83 -9.63
C VAL A 291 25.49 0.52 -9.16
N THR A 292 25.02 0.62 -7.92
CA THR A 292 24.54 1.89 -7.32
C THR A 292 25.59 2.99 -7.39
N LEU A 293 26.83 2.70 -6.98
CA LEU A 293 27.92 3.68 -7.01
C LEU A 293 28.19 4.18 -8.44
N VAL A 294 28.39 3.25 -9.38
CA VAL A 294 28.71 3.59 -10.78
C VAL A 294 27.54 4.32 -11.46
N ALA A 295 26.30 3.86 -11.24
CA ALA A 295 25.10 4.46 -11.80
C ALA A 295 24.96 5.92 -11.39
N LYS A 296 25.16 6.21 -10.11
CA LYS A 296 25.03 7.56 -9.56
C LYS A 296 26.17 8.48 -9.99
N GLU A 297 27.41 8.05 -9.81
CA GLU A 297 28.59 8.91 -10.03
C GLU A 297 28.87 9.16 -11.50
N LYS A 298 28.69 8.14 -12.36
CA LYS A 298 29.05 8.24 -13.79
C LYS A 298 27.88 8.65 -14.66
N TYR A 299 26.67 8.20 -14.32
CA TYR A 299 25.50 8.35 -15.20
C TYR A 299 24.36 9.18 -14.60
N GLY A 300 24.44 9.57 -13.33
CA GLY A 300 23.38 10.31 -12.64
C GLY A 300 22.08 9.53 -12.50
N VAL A 301 22.15 8.19 -12.46
CA VAL A 301 21.00 7.28 -12.37
C VAL A 301 20.90 6.74 -10.94
N SER A 302 19.72 6.85 -10.33
CA SER A 302 19.43 6.22 -9.03
C SER A 302 19.17 4.73 -9.18
N VAL A 303 19.59 3.93 -8.20
CA VAL A 303 19.29 2.49 -8.15
C VAL A 303 18.30 2.17 -7.04
N ALA A 304 17.27 1.38 -7.37
CA ALA A 304 16.27 0.89 -6.41
C ALA A 304 16.50 -0.57 -6.01
N ALA A 305 16.39 -0.85 -4.72
CA ALA A 305 16.27 -2.21 -4.18
C ALA A 305 14.78 -2.61 -4.10
N ASP A 306 14.40 -3.69 -4.79
CA ASP A 306 13.07 -4.30 -4.74
C ASP A 306 13.15 -5.68 -4.10
N GLU A 307 13.54 -6.72 -4.84
CA GLU A 307 13.64 -8.10 -4.33
C GLU A 307 14.70 -8.25 -3.21
N SER A 308 15.72 -7.38 -3.17
CA SER A 308 16.65 -7.30 -2.03
C SER A 308 15.99 -6.77 -0.74
N CYS A 309 14.87 -6.04 -0.81
CA CYS A 309 14.19 -5.47 0.35
C CYS A 309 12.90 -6.25 0.69
N ARG A 310 13.00 -7.17 1.66
CA ARG A 310 11.89 -8.01 2.14
C ARG A 310 11.62 -7.91 3.65
N SER A 311 12.46 -7.18 4.37
CA SER A 311 12.36 -7.02 5.82
C SER A 311 13.08 -5.76 6.31
N LEU A 312 12.86 -5.40 7.58
CA LEU A 312 13.61 -4.32 8.22
C LEU A 312 15.11 -4.63 8.33
N VAL A 313 15.48 -5.91 8.44
CA VAL A 313 16.89 -6.34 8.47
C VAL A 313 17.57 -6.01 7.14
N ASP A 314 16.89 -6.27 6.03
CA ASP A 314 17.39 -5.95 4.68
C ASP A 314 17.57 -4.44 4.50
N VAL A 315 16.60 -3.64 4.96
CA VAL A 315 16.66 -2.17 4.90
C VAL A 315 17.85 -1.63 5.68
N LYS A 316 18.08 -2.14 6.90
CA LYS A 316 19.25 -1.78 7.70
C LYS A 316 20.56 -2.15 7.00
N LYS A 317 20.59 -3.27 6.28
CA LYS A 317 21.74 -3.67 5.47
C LYS A 317 21.97 -2.72 4.30
N ILE A 318 20.91 -2.34 3.58
CA ILE A 318 20.96 -1.38 2.47
C ILE A 318 21.52 -0.04 2.96
N ILE A 319 20.97 0.50 4.05
CA ILE A 319 21.39 1.78 4.64
C ILE A 319 22.84 1.72 5.08
N LYS A 320 23.22 0.72 5.88
CA LYS A 320 24.60 0.60 6.41
C LYS A 320 25.65 0.45 5.32
N GLY A 321 25.31 -0.25 4.24
CA GLY A 321 26.21 -0.51 3.12
C GLY A 321 26.15 0.53 2.00
N ASN A 322 25.26 1.53 2.06
CA ASN A 322 24.94 2.42 0.94
C ASN A 322 24.65 1.64 -0.37
N LEU A 323 23.87 0.56 -0.26
CA LEU A 323 23.73 -0.41 -1.35
C LEU A 323 22.75 0.02 -2.43
N ALA A 324 21.81 0.92 -2.13
CA ALA A 324 20.83 1.47 -3.07
C ALA A 324 20.43 2.89 -2.68
N ASP A 325 20.00 3.69 -3.65
CA ASP A 325 19.49 5.06 -3.43
C ASP A 325 18.01 5.08 -3.06
N VAL A 326 17.26 4.09 -3.54
CA VAL A 326 15.81 4.00 -3.43
C VAL A 326 15.40 2.65 -2.87
N VAL A 327 14.39 2.62 -2.00
CA VAL A 327 13.77 1.36 -1.54
C VAL A 327 12.36 1.22 -2.13
N ASN A 328 12.09 0.10 -2.81
CA ASN A 328 10.77 -0.20 -3.36
C ASN A 328 9.89 -0.96 -2.36
N ILE A 329 8.89 -0.25 -1.85
CA ILE A 329 7.89 -0.76 -0.92
C ILE A 329 6.78 -1.45 -1.70
N LYS A 330 6.53 -2.72 -1.34
CA LYS A 330 5.33 -3.45 -1.73
C LYS A 330 4.71 -4.05 -0.47
N LEU A 331 3.45 -3.75 -0.22
CA LEU A 331 2.77 -4.20 0.99
C LEU A 331 2.77 -5.73 1.08
N ALA A 332 2.61 -6.41 -0.05
CA ALA A 332 2.67 -7.88 -0.13
C ALA A 332 4.01 -8.51 0.31
N LYS A 333 5.13 -7.76 0.29
CA LYS A 333 6.43 -8.28 0.76
C LYS A 333 6.61 -8.11 2.27
N LEU A 334 5.89 -7.16 2.89
CA LEU A 334 6.23 -6.60 4.19
C LEU A 334 5.09 -6.71 5.23
N GLY A 335 3.84 -6.82 4.79
CA GLY A 335 2.70 -6.35 5.57
C GLY A 335 2.57 -4.83 5.51
N VAL A 336 1.40 -4.30 5.85
CA VAL A 336 1.16 -2.86 6.00
C VAL A 336 1.97 -2.32 7.19
N MET A 337 1.94 -2.99 8.33
CA MET A 337 2.65 -2.52 9.53
C MET A 337 4.17 -2.52 9.34
N GLY A 338 4.71 -3.61 8.78
CA GLY A 338 6.13 -3.69 8.43
C GLY A 338 6.55 -2.65 7.37
N ALA A 339 5.67 -2.35 6.40
CA ALA A 339 5.93 -1.30 5.43
C ALA A 339 6.01 0.09 6.08
N LEU A 340 5.12 0.42 7.02
CA LEU A 340 5.15 1.71 7.73
C LEU A 340 6.43 1.89 8.54
N GLU A 341 6.90 0.83 9.21
CA GLU A 341 8.18 0.85 9.95
C GLU A 341 9.36 1.07 9.01
N ILE A 342 9.42 0.33 7.90
CA ILE A 342 10.48 0.47 6.90
C ILE A 342 10.48 1.86 6.26
N ILE A 343 9.31 2.40 5.90
CA ILE A 343 9.19 3.75 5.35
C ILE A 343 9.81 4.77 6.29
N GLN A 344 9.55 4.66 7.60
CA GLN A 344 10.12 5.57 8.59
C GLN A 344 11.65 5.45 8.67
N GLU A 345 12.18 4.22 8.67
CA GLU A 345 13.62 3.97 8.71
C GLU A 345 14.34 4.54 7.47
N VAL A 346 13.81 4.26 6.27
CA VAL A 346 14.37 4.73 4.99
C VAL A 346 14.38 6.26 4.91
N ARG A 347 13.28 6.91 5.32
CA ARG A 347 13.19 8.38 5.38
C ARG A 347 14.19 8.98 6.35
N THR A 348 14.37 8.35 7.51
CA THR A 348 15.32 8.82 8.53
C THR A 348 16.76 8.71 8.02
N ALA A 349 17.05 7.70 7.20
CA ALA A 349 18.34 7.54 6.55
C ALA A 349 18.56 8.47 5.34
N GLY A 350 17.54 9.22 4.91
CA GLY A 350 17.63 10.15 3.77
C GLY A 350 17.66 9.47 2.40
N LEU A 351 17.24 8.19 2.33
CA LEU A 351 17.04 7.49 1.07
C LEU A 351 15.66 7.81 0.48
N ASP A 352 15.55 7.68 -0.83
CA ASP A 352 14.30 7.89 -1.56
C ASP A 352 13.40 6.64 -1.47
N LEU A 353 12.09 6.84 -1.66
CA LEU A 353 11.11 5.77 -1.63
C LEU A 353 10.41 5.61 -2.97
N MET A 354 10.24 4.35 -3.35
CA MET A 354 9.31 3.90 -4.38
C MET A 354 8.20 3.09 -3.72
N ILE A 355 6.97 3.19 -4.24
CA ILE A 355 5.90 2.26 -3.91
C ILE A 355 5.37 1.62 -5.17
N GLY A 356 5.27 0.30 -5.14
CA GLY A 356 4.63 -0.49 -6.17
C GLY A 356 3.70 -1.54 -5.57
N GLY A 357 3.34 -2.52 -6.38
CA GLY A 357 2.77 -3.76 -5.88
C GLY A 357 3.02 -4.91 -6.84
N MET A 358 2.39 -6.03 -6.54
CA MET A 358 2.40 -7.22 -7.36
C MET A 358 1.35 -7.12 -8.47
N VAL A 359 0.97 -8.26 -9.07
CA VAL A 359 -0.20 -8.34 -9.93
C VAL A 359 -1.45 -8.34 -9.05
N GLU A 360 -1.88 -7.13 -8.68
CA GLU A 360 -2.92 -6.85 -7.69
C GLU A 360 -4.12 -6.16 -8.33
N THR A 361 -5.31 -6.45 -7.83
CA THR A 361 -6.52 -5.71 -8.24
C THR A 361 -6.54 -4.30 -7.66
N ARG A 362 -7.61 -3.57 -7.98
CA ARG A 362 -7.90 -2.25 -7.41
C ARG A 362 -7.96 -2.23 -5.89
N LEU A 363 -8.19 -3.37 -5.26
CA LEU A 363 -8.34 -3.45 -3.82
C LEU A 363 -6.99 -3.18 -3.13
N ALA A 364 -5.96 -3.99 -3.38
CA ALA A 364 -4.63 -3.74 -2.84
C ALA A 364 -3.95 -2.49 -3.46
N MET A 365 -4.07 -2.29 -4.79
CA MET A 365 -3.52 -1.11 -5.47
C MET A 365 -4.12 0.20 -4.93
N GLY A 366 -5.42 0.22 -4.67
CA GLY A 366 -6.11 1.38 -4.13
C GLY A 366 -5.66 1.70 -2.70
N PHE A 367 -5.49 0.67 -1.86
CA PHE A 367 -4.96 0.84 -0.52
C PHE A 367 -3.54 1.42 -0.54
N ALA A 368 -2.64 0.84 -1.35
CA ALA A 368 -1.27 1.33 -1.52
C ALA A 368 -1.24 2.78 -2.06
N GLY A 369 -2.16 3.12 -2.98
CA GLY A 369 -2.36 4.50 -3.43
C GLY A 369 -2.78 5.44 -2.31
N HIS A 370 -3.74 5.05 -1.46
CA HIS A 370 -4.12 5.87 -0.30
C HIS A 370 -2.98 6.08 0.69
N LEU A 371 -2.20 5.02 0.97
CA LEU A 371 -1.01 5.11 1.82
C LEU A 371 0.03 6.06 1.23
N ALA A 372 0.31 5.94 -0.07
CA ALA A 372 1.27 6.79 -0.77
C ALA A 372 0.84 8.27 -0.78
N ALA A 373 -0.44 8.53 -1.05
CA ALA A 373 -1.00 9.88 -1.10
C ALA A 373 -1.02 10.51 0.29
N GLY A 374 -1.38 9.73 1.32
CA GLY A 374 -1.44 10.18 2.70
C GLY A 374 -0.09 10.54 3.29
N LEU A 375 0.93 9.70 3.06
CA LEU A 375 2.27 9.92 3.58
C LEU A 375 3.05 10.98 2.80
N GLY A 376 2.82 11.08 1.49
CA GLY A 376 3.46 12.11 0.65
C GLY A 376 4.98 12.02 0.52
N CYS A 377 5.58 10.90 0.91
CA CYS A 377 7.04 10.71 1.00
C CYS A 377 7.63 9.83 -0.10
N PHE A 378 6.84 9.43 -1.09
CA PHE A 378 7.30 8.62 -2.21
C PHE A 378 7.77 9.51 -3.36
N ASN A 379 8.93 9.22 -3.94
CA ASN A 379 9.45 9.91 -5.11
C ASN A 379 8.88 9.24 -6.36
N TYR A 380 8.91 7.90 -6.36
CA TYR A 380 8.46 7.04 -7.46
C TYR A 380 7.20 6.27 -7.04
N LYS A 381 6.22 6.15 -7.95
CA LYS A 381 4.96 5.46 -7.67
C LYS A 381 4.57 4.64 -8.90
N MET A 382 4.33 3.35 -8.68
CA MET A 382 4.01 2.37 -9.70
C MET A 382 2.70 1.67 -9.36
N PHE A 383 1.62 2.10 -10.02
CA PHE A 383 0.31 1.48 -9.91
C PHE A 383 -0.15 0.99 -11.28
N TYR A 384 -0.45 -0.32 -11.38
CA TYR A 384 -0.83 -0.94 -12.65
C TYR A 384 -2.19 -0.44 -13.16
N ALA A 385 -2.17 0.34 -14.26
CA ALA A 385 -3.39 0.85 -14.88
C ALA A 385 -4.34 -0.24 -15.42
N GLY A 386 -3.81 -1.39 -15.89
CA GLY A 386 -4.61 -2.46 -16.48
C GLY A 386 -5.56 -3.18 -15.50
N LEU A 387 -5.21 -3.20 -14.21
CA LEU A 387 -6.07 -3.74 -13.15
C LEU A 387 -7.03 -2.69 -12.59
N LEU A 388 -6.88 -1.41 -12.97
CA LEU A 388 -7.80 -0.32 -12.62
C LEU A 388 -9.08 -0.32 -13.48
N THR A 389 -9.12 -1.09 -14.57
CA THR A 389 -10.21 -1.08 -15.57
C THR A 389 -11.24 -2.24 -15.47
N TRP A 390 -11.10 -3.21 -14.57
CA TRP A 390 -12.06 -4.33 -14.32
C TRP A 390 -12.40 -4.38 -12.81
N ILE A 391 -13.60 -4.61 -12.24
CA ILE A 391 -15.01 -4.94 -12.61
C ILE A 391 -15.93 -4.24 -11.55
N ARG A 392 -17.21 -4.02 -11.89
CA ARG A 392 -18.38 -3.57 -11.06
C ARG A 392 -18.17 -3.28 -9.56
N PRO A 393 -18.77 -2.20 -9.02
CA PRO A 393 -18.48 -1.67 -7.69
C PRO A 393 -18.81 -2.66 -6.58
N PHE A 394 -17.81 -3.39 -6.10
CA PHE A 394 -17.89 -4.13 -4.84
C PHE A 394 -17.46 -3.28 -3.64
N CYS A 395 -16.94 -2.07 -3.87
CA CYS A 395 -16.59 -1.12 -2.82
C CYS A 395 -17.08 0.28 -3.19
N CYS A 396 -17.72 0.97 -2.24
CA CYS A 396 -18.33 2.30 -2.39
C CYS A 396 -17.30 3.46 -2.56
N GLN A 397 -16.03 3.18 -2.83
CA GLN A 397 -15.03 4.20 -3.13
C GLN A 397 -14.55 4.05 -4.59
N LYS A 398 -15.04 4.95 -5.45
CA LYS A 398 -14.52 5.09 -6.81
C LYS A 398 -13.14 5.76 -6.75
N ILE A 399 -12.08 4.99 -6.96
CA ILE A 399 -10.84 5.58 -7.50
C ILE A 399 -11.12 5.86 -8.99
N LEU A 400 -11.37 7.11 -9.35
CA LEU A 400 -11.62 7.47 -10.74
C LEU A 400 -10.28 7.71 -11.43
N PHE A 401 -9.95 6.87 -12.41
CA PHE A 401 -8.81 7.09 -13.29
C PHE A 401 -9.28 7.99 -14.44
N MET A 402 -9.20 9.31 -14.26
CA MET A 402 -9.25 10.24 -15.38
C MET A 402 -7.81 10.30 -15.90
N GLY A 403 -7.58 9.85 -17.15
CA GLY A 403 -6.23 9.76 -17.74
C GLY A 403 -5.37 10.94 -17.33
N ALA A 404 -4.19 10.66 -16.75
CA ALA A 404 -3.25 11.50 -15.99
C ALA A 404 -3.41 13.04 -16.06
N MET A 405 -4.58 13.52 -15.66
CA MET A 405 -4.93 14.92 -15.42
C MET A 405 -5.73 14.94 -14.12
N LYS A 406 -5.13 15.54 -13.10
CA LYS A 406 -5.71 16.00 -11.83
C LYS A 406 -6.99 15.27 -11.40
N CYS A 407 -6.86 14.30 -10.49
CA CYS A 407 -7.99 13.76 -9.74
C CYS A 407 -8.55 14.86 -8.83
N LEU A 408 -9.66 15.46 -9.21
CA LEU A 408 -10.50 16.25 -8.32
C LEU A 408 -11.49 15.30 -7.64
N VAL A 409 -11.44 15.19 -6.32
CA VAL A 409 -12.51 14.57 -5.53
C VAL A 409 -13.43 15.68 -5.04
N PRO A 410 -14.74 15.63 -5.34
CA PRO A 410 -15.67 16.33 -4.47
C PRO A 410 -16.89 15.49 -4.03
N PHE A 411 -17.39 15.87 -2.85
CA PHE A 411 -18.64 15.53 -2.14
C PHE A 411 -18.67 14.22 -1.35
N THR A 412 -18.75 14.23 -0.01
CA THR A 412 -19.84 14.63 0.92
C THR A 412 -21.20 13.97 0.63
N ASN A 413 -21.72 13.34 1.68
CA ASN A 413 -22.99 12.61 1.73
C ASN A 413 -24.13 13.34 1.00
N SER A 414 -24.67 12.73 -0.05
CA SER A 414 -26.10 12.58 -0.36
C SER A 414 -26.28 12.15 -1.82
N GLN A 415 -27.08 11.10 -2.03
CA GLN A 415 -27.75 10.66 -3.26
C GLN A 415 -27.30 11.28 -4.60
N VAL A 416 -26.65 10.49 -5.48
CA VAL A 416 -26.79 10.65 -6.94
C VAL A 416 -26.70 9.29 -7.65
N LEU A 417 -27.81 8.92 -8.26
CA LEU A 417 -27.96 7.88 -9.27
C LEU A 417 -27.26 8.35 -10.56
N LEU A 418 -26.29 7.59 -11.09
CA LEU A 418 -25.81 7.82 -12.45
C LEU A 418 -25.87 6.48 -13.22
N VAL A 419 -26.94 6.34 -14.00
CA VAL A 419 -27.11 5.29 -14.99
C VAL A 419 -26.29 5.68 -16.21
N THR A 420 -25.33 4.85 -16.61
CA THR A 420 -24.72 4.92 -17.94
C THR A 420 -25.09 3.64 -18.67
N LEU A 421 -26.07 3.76 -19.55
CA LEU A 421 -26.43 2.75 -20.56
C LEU A 421 -25.32 2.72 -21.61
N VAL A 422 -24.68 1.57 -21.77
CA VAL A 422 -23.96 1.23 -23.00
C VAL A 422 -24.67 0.01 -23.57
N THR A 423 -25.42 0.25 -24.64
CA THR A 423 -26.13 -0.76 -25.43
C THR A 423 -25.14 -1.54 -26.29
N PHE A 424 -25.24 -2.87 -26.31
CA PHE A 424 -24.94 -3.68 -27.49
C PHE A 424 -25.80 -4.97 -27.49
N ASN A 425 -26.61 -5.08 -28.55
CA ASN A 425 -27.39 -6.21 -29.09
C ASN A 425 -28.32 -7.05 -28.19
N GLU A 426 -29.62 -6.84 -28.44
CA GLU A 426 -30.71 -7.82 -28.55
C GLU A 426 -30.84 -8.90 -27.45
N THR A 427 -31.65 -8.62 -26.44
CA THR A 427 -32.95 -9.28 -26.15
C THR A 427 -33.40 -8.81 -24.76
N ILE A 428 -34.53 -8.11 -24.71
CA ILE A 428 -35.13 -7.60 -23.47
C ILE A 428 -35.91 -8.73 -22.81
N PHE A 429 -35.54 -9.12 -21.59
CA PHE A 429 -36.49 -9.65 -20.61
C PHE A 429 -36.35 -8.84 -19.32
N CYS A 430 -37.42 -8.13 -18.98
CA CYS A 430 -37.53 -7.27 -17.82
C CYS A 430 -38.45 -7.97 -16.82
N GLU A 431 -37.91 -8.44 -15.69
CA GLU A 431 -38.72 -8.68 -14.49
C GLU A 431 -38.09 -7.91 -13.33
N MET A 432 -38.67 -6.74 -13.06
CA MET A 432 -38.44 -5.95 -11.85
C MET A 432 -39.52 -6.34 -10.83
N ASN A 433 -39.14 -6.99 -9.73
CA ASN A 433 -39.90 -6.95 -8.50
C ASN A 433 -39.22 -5.97 -7.55
N ILE A 434 -39.74 -4.74 -7.49
CA ILE A 434 -39.40 -3.75 -6.47
C ILE A 434 -40.56 -3.67 -5.48
N CYS A 435 -40.29 -4.07 -4.24
CA CYS A 435 -41.11 -3.74 -3.09
C CYS A 435 -40.86 -2.28 -2.71
N LEU A 436 -41.81 -1.39 -2.98
CA LEU A 436 -41.83 -0.04 -2.40
C LEU A 436 -43.20 0.20 -1.78
N GLY A 437 -43.21 0.22 -0.45
CA GLY A 437 -44.36 0.69 0.32
C GLY A 437 -44.51 2.20 0.20
N GLY A 438 -45.73 2.62 -0.10
CA GLY A 438 -46.34 3.79 0.53
C GLY A 438 -46.19 5.13 -0.19
N TYR A 439 -47.32 5.55 -0.78
CA TYR A 439 -47.78 6.92 -0.98
C TYR A 439 -46.98 7.82 -1.94
N PHE A 440 -47.48 8.03 -3.15
CA PHE A 440 -48.28 9.22 -3.50
C PHE A 440 -48.89 9.13 -4.92
N ARG A 441 -49.90 9.98 -5.11
CA ARG A 441 -51.02 9.94 -6.06
C ARG A 441 -50.65 10.20 -7.54
N ASN A 442 -51.40 9.49 -8.40
CA ASN A 442 -51.88 9.85 -9.74
C ASN A 442 -51.43 11.21 -10.31
N LEU A 443 -50.59 11.17 -11.35
CA LEU A 443 -50.66 12.12 -12.47
C LEU A 443 -50.40 11.37 -13.79
N ASN A 444 -51.30 11.63 -14.75
CA ASN A 444 -51.47 11.01 -16.06
C ASN A 444 -50.26 11.25 -17.01
N PRO A 445 -49.86 10.29 -17.86
CA PRO A 445 -48.89 10.50 -18.91
C PRO A 445 -49.58 10.89 -20.22
N CYS A 446 -49.50 12.16 -20.60
CA CYS A 446 -49.82 12.63 -21.95
C CYS A 446 -49.00 13.89 -22.26
N ALA A 447 -47.91 13.75 -23.02
CA ALA A 447 -47.55 14.64 -24.11
C ALA A 447 -46.19 14.25 -24.72
N PHE A 448 -46.26 13.84 -25.99
CA PHE A 448 -45.22 13.70 -26.99
C PHE A 448 -44.18 14.84 -27.02
N LYS A 449 -42.88 14.52 -27.17
CA LYS A 449 -42.14 14.50 -28.45
C LYS A 449 -40.70 14.06 -28.25
#